data_AF-A0A5J4UCU2-F1
#
_entry.id   AF-A0A5J4UCU2-F1
#
_cell.length_a   1.000
_cell.length_b   1.000
_cell.length_c   1.000
_cell.angle_alpha   90.00
_cell.angle_beta   90.00
_cell.angle_gamma   90.00
#
_symmetry.space_group_name_H-M   'P 1'
#
loop_
_entity.id
_entity.type
_entity.pdbx_description
1 polymer ?
#
loop_
_entity_poly.entity_id
_entity_poly.type
_entity_poly.pdbx_seq_one_letter_code
_entity_poly.pdbx_strand_id
1 'polypeptide(L)'
;MTAEDCKCIKGNGGGIFVSIDFGNSSEFKMVNISALRCRAQADTTKDVPPTGYGGGIFLTGYGDYDSLSKMLDFRKMKIYGNIADKAGQSLYVAMIKVLDWCKQGTAGEYVKGNYSDGISNQNELQGISLNYNTFNSFSTNTIISQQNYLYNYWNVIKVEYYVNSTRNDAQQCTQSNPCKTLEASAIISNINNNNAYFVYIYDSTSINNTAVISQTVTPRTFRNYPLDSTQLSSILIRSAGRFNITGKVRFQLINFTMESTELQKKLPGIYGLSQSAQIDLQDCEFHTQSAGSQIGKCFIYLEKGGNHAISNLKSKDISSEENSIKIDFSQSGSIRISDSQFENITKIGSRVDGGAINAILESSNILNIKDCKFTTCKAQDTFGGAICAEIKSSNAQITLTRTQFLQCYAQSGGGLSVINDEGGPFIIENSCIFKDCNANAGNGGGIYINLEYGLTDQTSFIIRDALIQDCQAAISASNLKSTGFGGGIFIGVNGNDVPPSMSLDLKGMKIYNNSATQGGQSLYVVMDKLKDWCEYGLLGEYVKDRNQEQYGFDTFDCGETIYPCETIDKSGSHTDVLKIMKQMYGTPQQIQGQAEMKIM
;
A
#
# COMPACT_ATOMS: atom_id res chain seq x y z
N MET A 1 -1.91 27.43 -1.04
CA MET A 1 -1.59 28.12 -2.32
C MET A 1 -2.71 29.09 -2.62
N THR A 2 -2.43 30.31 -3.09
CA THR A 2 -3.46 31.29 -3.46
C THR A 2 -3.19 31.79 -4.88
N ALA A 3 -4.18 31.71 -5.76
CA ALA A 3 -4.24 32.36 -7.06
C ALA A 3 -5.37 33.40 -7.01
N GLU A 4 -5.03 34.66 -7.31
CA GLU A 4 -5.96 35.78 -7.18
C GLU A 4 -5.83 36.73 -8.38
N ASP A 5 -6.96 37.22 -8.90
CA ASP A 5 -7.05 38.11 -10.05
C ASP A 5 -6.27 37.61 -11.30
N CYS A 6 -6.15 36.29 -11.44
CA CYS A 6 -5.41 35.66 -12.53
C CYS A 6 -6.24 35.58 -13.81
N LYS A 7 -5.57 35.57 -14.97
CA LYS A 7 -6.25 35.47 -16.26
C LYS A 7 -5.47 34.56 -17.22
N CYS A 8 -6.09 33.46 -17.61
CA CYS A 8 -5.61 32.58 -18.68
C CYS A 8 -6.32 32.94 -19.99
N ILE A 9 -5.55 33.31 -21.01
CA ILE A 9 -6.04 33.65 -22.34
C ILE A 9 -5.78 32.47 -23.26
N LYS A 10 -6.83 31.95 -23.93
CA LYS A 10 -6.72 30.82 -24.88
C LYS A 10 -6.20 29.53 -24.22
N GLY A 11 -6.57 29.28 -22.97
CA GLY A 11 -6.16 28.11 -22.20
C GLY A 11 -7.18 27.72 -21.13
N ASN A 12 -6.82 26.74 -20.30
CA ASN A 12 -7.62 26.26 -19.17
C ASN A 12 -6.95 26.62 -17.84
N GLY A 13 -7.73 26.68 -16.75
CA GLY A 13 -7.19 26.95 -15.42
C GLY A 13 -6.82 28.42 -15.26
N GLY A 14 -7.82 29.29 -15.03
CA GLY A 14 -7.60 30.73 -15.00
C GLY A 14 -6.62 31.20 -13.92
N GLY A 15 -6.58 30.50 -12.79
CA GLY A 15 -5.55 30.66 -11.76
C GLY A 15 -4.56 29.51 -11.70
N ILE A 16 -5.05 28.26 -11.74
CA ILE A 16 -4.23 27.06 -11.57
C ILE A 16 -4.60 26.04 -12.66
N PHE A 17 -3.60 25.56 -13.38
CA PHE A 17 -3.71 24.38 -14.24
C PHE A 17 -2.84 23.27 -13.65
N VAL A 18 -3.41 22.09 -13.45
CA VAL A 18 -2.68 20.92 -12.94
C VAL A 18 -2.95 19.71 -13.83
N SER A 19 -1.88 19.06 -14.30
CA SER A 19 -1.92 17.74 -14.93
C SER A 19 -1.11 16.76 -14.08
N ILE A 20 -1.75 15.69 -13.59
CA ILE A 20 -1.14 14.71 -12.69
C ILE A 20 -1.08 13.35 -13.37
N ASP A 21 0.03 12.64 -13.23
CA ASP A 21 0.06 11.20 -13.52
C ASP A 21 -0.37 10.42 -12.26
N PHE A 22 -1.60 9.92 -12.25
CA PHE A 22 -2.16 9.14 -11.14
C PHE A 22 -1.63 7.70 -11.10
N GLY A 23 -1.00 7.20 -12.17
CA GLY A 23 -0.52 5.81 -12.25
C GLY A 23 0.85 5.59 -11.62
N ASN A 24 1.67 6.64 -11.53
CA ASN A 24 2.98 6.59 -10.90
C ASN A 24 2.90 7.04 -9.44
N SER A 25 3.95 6.78 -8.64
CA SER A 25 4.10 7.17 -7.23
C SER A 25 4.23 8.70 -7.03
N SER A 26 3.34 9.46 -7.65
CA SER A 26 3.21 10.92 -7.53
C SER A 26 2.88 11.31 -6.09
N GLU A 27 3.71 12.16 -5.48
CA GLU A 27 3.53 12.66 -4.11
C GLU A 27 2.83 14.04 -4.05
N PHE A 28 2.05 14.36 -5.08
CA PHE A 28 1.53 15.71 -5.27
C PHE A 28 0.27 15.99 -4.44
N LYS A 29 0.40 16.48 -3.21
CA LYS A 29 -0.77 16.83 -2.37
C LYS A 29 -1.27 18.25 -2.62
N MET A 30 -2.55 18.36 -2.98
CA MET A 30 -3.25 19.64 -3.08
C MET A 30 -4.12 19.88 -1.84
N VAL A 31 -3.66 20.75 -0.95
CA VAL A 31 -4.34 21.11 0.31
C VAL A 31 -4.34 22.62 0.49
N ASN A 32 -5.45 23.17 0.99
CA ASN A 32 -5.58 24.60 1.33
C ASN A 32 -5.31 25.54 0.14
N ILE A 33 -6.10 25.36 -0.91
CA ILE A 33 -6.03 26.13 -2.16
C ILE A 33 -7.06 27.26 -2.14
N SER A 34 -6.67 28.46 -2.56
CA SER A 34 -7.60 29.57 -2.80
C SER A 34 -7.49 30.02 -4.25
N ALA A 35 -8.62 30.07 -4.97
CA ALA A 35 -8.71 30.61 -6.32
C ALA A 35 -9.78 31.71 -6.33
N LEU A 36 -9.36 32.96 -6.50
CA LEU A 36 -10.17 34.14 -6.26
C LEU A 36 -10.16 35.05 -7.51
N ARG A 37 -11.33 35.33 -8.09
CA ARG A 37 -11.49 36.26 -9.22
C ARG A 37 -10.62 35.91 -10.44
N CYS A 38 -10.31 34.63 -10.60
CA CYS A 38 -9.54 34.14 -11.73
C CYS A 38 -10.42 33.92 -12.96
N ARG A 39 -9.85 34.03 -14.16
CA ARG A 39 -10.59 33.88 -15.42
C ARG A 39 -9.90 32.96 -16.43
N ALA A 40 -10.64 31.99 -16.96
CA ALA A 40 -10.23 31.17 -18.11
C ALA A 40 -10.99 31.60 -19.37
N GLN A 41 -10.27 32.13 -20.37
CA GLN A 41 -10.85 32.56 -21.63
C GLN A 41 -10.62 31.55 -22.76
N ALA A 42 -11.68 31.27 -23.52
CA ALA A 42 -11.62 30.34 -24.64
C ALA A 42 -10.91 30.96 -25.85
N ASP A 43 -10.17 30.14 -26.59
CA ASP A 43 -9.69 30.48 -27.92
C ASP A 43 -10.83 30.30 -28.93
N THR A 44 -11.37 31.40 -29.45
CA THR A 44 -12.43 31.35 -30.48
C THR A 44 -11.90 30.99 -31.87
N THR A 45 -10.57 30.92 -32.04
CA THR A 45 -9.95 30.58 -33.33
C THR A 45 -9.72 29.08 -33.51
N LYS A 46 -9.81 28.29 -32.43
CA LYS A 46 -9.53 26.86 -32.44
C LYS A 46 -10.36 26.13 -31.40
N ASP A 47 -11.02 25.04 -31.79
CA ASP A 47 -11.84 24.23 -30.87
C ASP A 47 -11.07 23.09 -30.18
N VAL A 48 -9.99 22.58 -30.81
CA VAL A 48 -9.20 21.44 -30.31
C VAL A 48 -7.70 21.79 -30.25
N PRO A 49 -7.01 21.71 -29.09
CA PRO A 49 -7.55 21.28 -27.81
C PRO A 49 -8.53 22.33 -27.23
N PRO A 50 -9.53 21.88 -26.45
CA PRO A 50 -10.54 22.73 -25.85
C PRO A 50 -9.93 23.69 -24.81
N THR A 51 -10.42 24.92 -24.77
CA THR A 51 -9.94 26.00 -23.89
C THR A 51 -11.11 26.74 -23.22
N GLY A 52 -10.83 27.49 -22.15
CA GLY A 52 -11.84 28.27 -21.42
C GLY A 52 -12.56 27.49 -20.31
N TYR A 53 -11.98 26.40 -19.82
CA TYR A 53 -12.50 25.59 -18.71
C TYR A 53 -11.74 25.87 -17.40
N GLY A 54 -12.44 25.79 -16.27
CA GLY A 54 -11.82 25.90 -14.94
C GLY A 54 -11.34 27.31 -14.64
N GLY A 55 -12.24 28.26 -14.40
CA GLY A 55 -11.89 29.67 -14.23
C GLY A 55 -10.96 29.91 -13.04
N GLY A 56 -11.14 29.19 -11.94
CA GLY A 56 -10.17 29.10 -10.86
C GLY A 56 -9.09 28.05 -11.14
N ILE A 57 -9.53 26.79 -11.22
CA ILE A 57 -8.69 25.61 -11.27
C ILE A 57 -9.16 24.71 -12.43
N PHE A 58 -8.23 24.26 -13.25
CA PHE A 58 -8.42 23.14 -14.16
C PHE A 58 -7.54 21.99 -13.72
N LEU A 59 -8.17 20.88 -13.32
CA LEU A 59 -7.50 19.67 -12.84
C LEU A 59 -7.67 18.55 -13.87
N THR A 60 -6.56 17.95 -14.29
CA THR A 60 -6.57 16.81 -15.21
C THR A 60 -5.47 15.82 -14.89
N GLY A 61 -5.45 14.69 -15.58
CA GLY A 61 -4.40 13.72 -15.39
C GLY A 61 -4.49 12.48 -16.27
N TYR A 62 -3.49 11.62 -16.06
CA TYR A 62 -3.33 10.29 -16.66
C TYR A 62 -3.51 9.21 -15.59
N GLY A 63 -3.88 8.00 -15.99
CA GLY A 63 -4.09 6.90 -15.05
C GLY A 63 -5.36 7.04 -14.20
N ASP A 64 -5.52 6.10 -13.27
CA ASP A 64 -6.68 6.01 -12.40
C ASP A 64 -6.36 6.63 -11.03
N TYR A 65 -7.02 7.75 -10.69
CA TYR A 65 -6.89 8.36 -9.37
C TYR A 65 -7.37 7.42 -8.27
N ASP A 66 -6.47 7.13 -7.35
CA ASP A 66 -6.77 6.43 -6.10
C ASP A 66 -7.31 7.41 -5.06
N SER A 67 -8.61 7.36 -4.80
CA SER A 67 -9.27 8.25 -3.83
C SER A 67 -8.71 8.09 -2.40
N LEU A 68 -8.17 6.93 -2.04
CA LEU A 68 -7.63 6.69 -0.70
C LEU A 68 -6.29 7.36 -0.46
N SER A 69 -5.58 7.73 -1.52
CA SER A 69 -4.34 8.49 -1.42
C SER A 69 -4.52 9.83 -0.71
N LYS A 70 -5.77 10.35 -0.66
CA LYS A 70 -6.11 11.70 -0.19
C LYS A 70 -5.22 12.78 -0.84
N MET A 71 -4.70 12.50 -2.05
CA MET A 71 -3.82 13.40 -2.80
C MET A 71 -4.59 14.66 -3.25
N LEU A 72 -5.88 14.49 -3.52
CA LEU A 72 -6.82 15.57 -3.83
C LEU A 72 -7.76 15.78 -2.63
N ASP A 73 -7.37 16.66 -1.69
CA ASP A 73 -8.19 17.04 -0.53
C ASP A 73 -8.54 18.53 -0.57
N PHE A 74 -9.69 18.82 -1.19
CA PHE A 74 -10.14 20.19 -1.40
C PHE A 74 -11.09 20.67 -0.28
N ARG A 75 -11.17 19.98 0.87
CA ARG A 75 -12.07 20.39 1.98
C ARG A 75 -11.86 21.84 2.44
N LYS A 76 -10.62 22.32 2.36
CA LYS A 76 -10.23 23.70 2.71
C LYS A 76 -10.10 24.64 1.51
N MET A 77 -10.58 24.22 0.34
CA MET A 77 -10.52 25.04 -0.87
C MET A 77 -11.45 26.24 -0.75
N LYS A 78 -10.98 27.41 -1.20
CA LYS A 78 -11.75 28.66 -1.29
C LYS A 78 -11.87 29.08 -2.75
N ILE A 79 -13.10 29.14 -3.24
CA ILE A 79 -13.42 29.57 -4.61
C ILE A 79 -14.39 30.75 -4.57
N TYR A 80 -13.99 31.90 -5.11
CA TYR A 80 -14.80 33.12 -5.08
C TYR A 80 -14.63 33.95 -6.35
N GLY A 81 -15.73 34.27 -7.03
CA GLY A 81 -15.76 35.23 -8.13
C GLY A 81 -15.02 34.80 -9.40
N ASN A 82 -14.73 33.51 -9.57
CA ASN A 82 -14.04 33.01 -10.75
C ASN A 82 -14.97 32.93 -11.97
N ILE A 83 -14.40 32.99 -13.17
CA ILE A 83 -15.16 32.98 -14.43
C ILE A 83 -14.49 32.03 -15.43
N ALA A 84 -15.24 31.11 -16.01
CA ALA A 84 -14.81 30.33 -17.17
C ALA A 84 -15.70 30.69 -18.38
N ASP A 85 -15.11 30.81 -19.56
CA ASP A 85 -15.90 31.08 -20.78
C ASP A 85 -16.73 29.82 -21.21
N LYS A 86 -16.35 28.61 -20.77
CA LYS A 86 -17.03 27.35 -21.12
C LYS A 86 -17.74 26.67 -19.94
N ALA A 87 -16.99 26.17 -18.96
CA ALA A 87 -17.55 25.40 -17.84
C ALA A 87 -16.57 25.33 -16.66
N GLY A 88 -17.13 25.08 -15.48
CA GLY A 88 -16.40 25.04 -14.21
C GLY A 88 -15.88 26.42 -13.87
N GLN A 89 -16.78 27.33 -13.47
CA GLN A 89 -16.43 28.72 -13.16
C GLN A 89 -15.27 28.76 -12.18
N SER A 90 -15.28 27.89 -11.18
CA SER A 90 -14.21 27.77 -10.20
C SER A 90 -13.37 26.52 -10.36
N LEU A 91 -13.97 25.35 -10.56
CA LEU A 91 -13.25 24.10 -10.75
C LEU A 91 -13.82 23.35 -11.96
N TYR A 92 -12.92 22.99 -12.89
CA TYR A 92 -13.20 21.99 -13.90
C TYR A 92 -12.26 20.80 -13.75
N VAL A 93 -12.80 19.58 -13.79
CA VAL A 93 -12.02 18.35 -13.60
C VAL A 93 -12.18 17.43 -14.82
N ALA A 94 -11.07 17.04 -15.42
CA ALA A 94 -11.01 16.03 -16.47
C ALA A 94 -10.12 14.86 -16.01
N MET A 95 -10.73 13.88 -15.33
CA MET A 95 -10.06 12.66 -14.91
C MET A 95 -10.99 11.45 -14.94
N ILE A 96 -10.46 10.25 -15.24
CA ILE A 96 -11.24 9.00 -15.37
C ILE A 96 -12.05 8.70 -14.09
N LYS A 97 -11.46 8.92 -12.91
CA LYS A 97 -12.05 8.57 -11.61
C LYS A 97 -12.77 9.74 -10.92
N VAL A 98 -13.28 10.72 -11.69
CA VAL A 98 -13.97 11.90 -11.14
C VAL A 98 -15.18 11.53 -10.27
N LEU A 99 -15.93 10.51 -10.69
CA LEU A 99 -17.08 9.99 -9.94
C LEU A 99 -16.66 9.43 -8.58
N ASP A 100 -15.58 8.66 -8.54
CA ASP A 100 -15.10 8.01 -7.32
C ASP A 100 -14.56 9.03 -6.31
N TRP A 101 -13.85 10.07 -6.79
CA TRP A 101 -13.43 11.19 -5.96
C TRP A 101 -14.60 11.98 -5.39
N CYS A 102 -15.61 12.28 -6.22
CA CYS A 102 -16.82 12.98 -5.78
C CYS A 102 -17.65 12.20 -4.75
N LYS A 103 -17.60 10.86 -4.80
CA LYS A 103 -18.26 9.96 -3.85
C LYS A 103 -17.42 9.65 -2.61
N GLN A 104 -16.24 10.27 -2.47
CA GLN A 104 -15.40 10.11 -1.29
C GLN A 104 -15.97 10.92 -0.11
N GLY A 105 -15.88 10.33 1.10
CA GLY A 105 -16.40 10.94 2.32
C GLY A 105 -17.92 11.10 2.31
N THR A 106 -18.42 12.17 2.93
CA THR A 106 -19.84 12.52 2.94
C THR A 106 -20.11 13.76 2.10
N ALA A 107 -21.08 13.65 1.18
CA ALA A 107 -21.62 14.78 0.42
C ALA A 107 -20.51 15.63 -0.26
N GLY A 108 -19.60 14.97 -0.97
CA GLY A 108 -18.58 15.62 -1.80
C GLY A 108 -17.55 16.44 -1.03
N GLU A 109 -17.36 16.19 0.27
CA GLU A 109 -16.52 17.04 1.12
C GLU A 109 -15.08 17.23 0.59
N TYR A 110 -14.49 16.21 -0.03
CA TYR A 110 -13.14 16.25 -0.59
C TYR A 110 -13.03 17.06 -1.90
N VAL A 111 -14.16 17.49 -2.49
CA VAL A 111 -14.22 18.23 -3.76
C VAL A 111 -14.73 19.66 -3.56
N LYS A 112 -15.73 19.83 -2.68
CA LYS A 112 -16.57 21.03 -2.64
C LYS A 112 -15.89 22.31 -2.15
N GLY A 113 -14.89 22.21 -1.27
CA GLY A 113 -14.35 23.39 -0.59
C GLY A 113 -15.42 24.19 0.13
N ASN A 114 -15.53 25.48 -0.18
CA ASN A 114 -16.57 26.40 0.32
C ASN A 114 -17.87 26.40 -0.50
N TYR A 115 -18.03 25.51 -1.49
CA TYR A 115 -19.31 25.32 -2.20
C TYR A 115 -20.39 24.80 -1.23
N SER A 116 -21.57 25.41 -1.28
CA SER A 116 -22.71 25.09 -0.42
C SER A 116 -23.86 24.52 -1.24
N ASP A 117 -24.27 23.29 -0.94
CA ASP A 117 -25.37 22.59 -1.62
C ASP A 117 -26.67 23.41 -1.55
N GLY A 118 -27.38 23.54 -2.68
CA GLY A 118 -28.61 24.32 -2.79
C GLY A 118 -28.47 25.85 -2.72
N ILE A 119 -27.26 26.37 -2.45
CA ILE A 119 -26.98 27.81 -2.35
C ILE A 119 -26.03 28.27 -3.45
N SER A 120 -24.92 27.56 -3.66
CA SER A 120 -23.92 27.88 -4.68
C SER A 120 -24.42 27.56 -6.10
N ASN A 121 -23.94 28.31 -7.09
CA ASN A 121 -24.27 28.07 -8.49
C ASN A 121 -23.65 26.74 -8.95
N GLN A 122 -24.43 25.83 -9.53
CA GLN A 122 -23.94 24.51 -9.98
C GLN A 122 -22.82 24.60 -11.03
N ASN A 123 -22.74 25.70 -11.79
CA ASN A 123 -21.66 25.93 -12.75
C ASN A 123 -20.29 26.18 -12.10
N GLU A 124 -20.22 26.38 -10.78
CA GLU A 124 -18.96 26.52 -10.05
C GLU A 124 -18.08 25.28 -10.19
N LEU A 125 -18.69 24.09 -10.10
CA LEU A 125 -18.00 22.80 -10.04
C LEU A 125 -18.53 21.88 -11.14
N GLN A 126 -17.74 21.68 -12.19
CA GLN A 126 -18.09 20.81 -13.32
C GLN A 126 -16.93 19.87 -13.65
N GLY A 127 -17.22 18.78 -14.36
CA GLY A 127 -16.16 17.89 -14.81
C GLY A 127 -16.65 16.78 -15.72
N ILE A 128 -15.70 15.99 -16.18
CA ILE A 128 -15.90 14.94 -17.16
C ILE A 128 -14.99 13.74 -16.88
N SER A 129 -15.51 12.55 -17.10
CA SER A 129 -14.84 11.28 -16.80
C SER A 129 -13.88 10.85 -17.92
N LEU A 130 -12.88 11.67 -18.24
CA LEU A 130 -11.89 11.42 -19.30
C LEU A 130 -10.48 11.69 -18.80
N ASN A 131 -9.46 11.01 -19.35
CA ASN A 131 -8.07 11.41 -19.13
C ASN A 131 -7.70 12.65 -19.96
N TYR A 132 -6.52 13.21 -19.68
CA TYR A 132 -6.01 14.40 -20.35
C TYR A 132 -5.96 14.30 -21.88
N ASN A 133 -5.46 13.18 -22.43
CA ASN A 133 -5.31 13.01 -23.88
C ASN A 133 -6.67 12.96 -24.58
N THR A 134 -7.63 12.24 -24.01
CA THR A 134 -8.98 12.14 -24.56
C THR A 134 -9.74 13.46 -24.44
N PHE A 135 -9.61 14.17 -23.32
CA PHE A 135 -10.17 15.50 -23.19
C PHE A 135 -9.63 16.45 -24.27
N ASN A 136 -8.32 16.42 -24.51
CA ASN A 136 -7.67 17.29 -25.48
C ASN A 136 -7.95 16.95 -26.96
N SER A 137 -8.48 15.76 -27.25
CA SER A 137 -8.87 15.38 -28.60
C SER A 137 -10.34 15.67 -28.91
N PHE A 138 -11.15 16.06 -27.91
CA PHE A 138 -12.58 16.27 -28.07
C PHE A 138 -12.93 17.72 -28.42
N SER A 139 -13.98 17.88 -29.23
CA SER A 139 -14.59 19.19 -29.51
C SER A 139 -15.33 19.74 -28.30
N THR A 140 -15.55 21.05 -28.24
CA THR A 140 -16.34 21.69 -27.17
C THR A 140 -17.74 21.07 -27.06
N ASN A 141 -18.38 20.77 -28.20
CA ASN A 141 -19.73 20.19 -28.23
C ASN A 141 -19.75 18.77 -27.64
N THR A 142 -18.74 17.95 -27.95
CA THR A 142 -18.60 16.61 -27.40
C THR A 142 -18.44 16.68 -25.87
N ILE A 143 -17.60 17.59 -25.38
CA ILE A 143 -17.37 17.79 -23.94
C ILE A 143 -18.67 18.23 -23.24
N ILE A 144 -19.39 19.21 -23.78
CA ILE A 144 -20.66 19.68 -23.22
C ILE A 144 -21.69 18.54 -23.13
N SER A 145 -21.72 17.64 -24.11
CA SER A 145 -22.65 16.51 -24.12
C SER A 145 -22.34 15.42 -23.07
N GLN A 146 -21.12 15.39 -22.53
CA GLN A 146 -20.64 14.32 -21.64
C GLN A 146 -20.26 14.80 -20.23
N GLN A 147 -20.02 16.11 -20.05
CA GLN A 147 -19.69 16.67 -18.75
C GLN A 147 -20.90 16.64 -17.80
N ASN A 148 -20.63 16.79 -16.51
CA ASN A 148 -21.65 16.84 -15.47
C ASN A 148 -21.34 17.94 -14.45
N TYR A 149 -22.37 18.38 -13.73
CA TYR A 149 -22.18 19.11 -12.49
C TYR A 149 -21.67 18.14 -11.44
N LEU A 150 -20.56 18.45 -10.78
CA LEU A 150 -19.96 17.53 -9.81
C LEU A 150 -20.92 17.27 -8.63
N TYR A 151 -21.77 18.26 -8.30
CA TYR A 151 -22.86 18.14 -7.34
C TYR A 151 -23.73 16.89 -7.52
N ASN A 152 -24.02 16.50 -8.76
CA ASN A 152 -24.87 15.35 -9.05
C ASN A 152 -24.24 14.02 -8.64
N TYR A 153 -22.91 13.95 -8.47
CA TYR A 153 -22.22 12.74 -8.07
C TYR A 153 -22.32 12.45 -6.57
N TRP A 154 -22.46 13.48 -5.73
CA TRP A 154 -22.65 13.33 -4.29
C TRP A 154 -24.08 13.59 -3.81
N ASN A 155 -24.92 14.24 -4.62
CA ASN A 155 -26.35 14.42 -4.37
C ASN A 155 -27.16 13.19 -4.80
N VAL A 156 -26.94 12.07 -4.11
CA VAL A 156 -27.67 10.82 -4.32
C VAL A 156 -28.73 10.62 -3.23
N ILE A 157 -29.79 9.89 -3.54
CA ILE A 157 -30.79 9.50 -2.53
C ILE A 157 -30.11 8.60 -1.49
N LYS A 158 -30.17 9.01 -0.23
CA LYS A 158 -29.63 8.29 0.91
C LYS A 158 -30.74 7.68 1.74
N VAL A 159 -30.48 6.49 2.25
CA VAL A 159 -31.23 5.84 3.31
C VAL A 159 -30.30 5.80 4.51
N GLU A 160 -30.75 6.39 5.61
CA GLU A 160 -29.92 6.66 6.78
C GLU A 160 -30.51 6.00 8.01
N TYR A 161 -29.66 5.30 8.74
CA TYR A 161 -29.99 4.65 10.01
C TYR A 161 -29.01 5.10 11.09
N TYR A 162 -29.47 5.07 12.33
CA TYR A 162 -28.72 5.52 13.48
C TYR A 162 -28.74 4.44 14.57
N VAL A 163 -27.60 4.21 15.20
CA VAL A 163 -27.47 3.25 16.31
C VAL A 163 -26.74 3.83 17.51
N ASN A 164 -27.13 3.36 18.70
CA ASN A 164 -26.57 3.74 19.99
C ASN A 164 -26.74 2.60 21.01
N SER A 165 -25.73 2.41 21.86
CA SER A 165 -25.64 1.29 22.81
C SER A 165 -26.79 1.18 23.83
N THR A 166 -27.45 2.30 24.14
CA THR A 166 -28.49 2.41 25.18
C THR A 166 -29.92 2.18 24.67
N ARG A 167 -30.11 2.02 23.35
CA ARG A 167 -31.43 1.96 22.72
C ARG A 167 -31.94 0.53 22.52
N ASN A 168 -33.00 0.36 21.73
CA ASN A 168 -33.67 -0.90 21.44
C ASN A 168 -33.90 -1.06 19.92
N ASP A 169 -33.83 -2.29 19.44
CA ASP A 169 -33.96 -2.67 18.03
C ASP A 169 -35.41 -2.72 17.51
N ALA A 170 -36.40 -2.50 18.39
CA ALA A 170 -37.81 -2.44 18.01
C ALA A 170 -38.22 -1.13 17.28
N GLN A 171 -37.29 -0.19 17.10
CA GLN A 171 -37.54 1.12 16.50
C GLN A 171 -37.16 1.15 15.00
N GLN A 172 -37.50 2.26 14.32
CA GLN A 172 -37.16 2.47 12.90
C GLN A 172 -35.70 2.94 12.67
N CYS A 173 -34.89 2.98 13.73
CA CYS A 173 -33.48 3.39 13.72
C CYS A 173 -33.26 4.79 13.08
N THR A 174 -34.17 5.73 13.33
CA THR A 174 -34.02 7.12 12.85
C THR A 174 -33.09 7.91 13.77
N GLN A 175 -32.67 9.11 13.37
CA GLN A 175 -31.80 9.96 14.18
C GLN A 175 -32.37 10.21 15.59
N SER A 176 -33.68 10.46 15.69
CA SER A 176 -34.38 10.69 16.96
C SER A 176 -34.62 9.40 17.76
N ASN A 177 -34.70 8.25 17.09
CA ASN A 177 -34.94 6.94 17.70
C ASN A 177 -33.94 5.89 17.18
N PRO A 178 -32.66 5.98 17.60
CA PRO A 178 -31.64 5.05 17.14
C PRO A 178 -31.91 3.63 17.65
N CYS A 179 -31.39 2.62 16.93
CA CYS A 179 -31.43 1.22 17.35
C CYS A 179 -30.19 0.82 18.16
N LYS A 180 -30.21 -0.37 18.76
CA LYS A 180 -29.11 -0.86 19.60
C LYS A 180 -28.03 -1.55 18.78
N THR A 181 -28.43 -2.44 17.88
CA THR A 181 -27.55 -3.34 17.12
C THR A 181 -27.66 -3.09 15.63
N LEU A 182 -26.69 -3.63 14.88
CA LEU A 182 -26.73 -3.65 13.42
C LEU A 182 -27.74 -4.68 12.87
N GLU A 183 -28.37 -5.46 13.73
CA GLU A 183 -29.34 -6.51 13.36
C GLU A 183 -30.79 -6.05 13.50
N ALA A 184 -31.02 -4.81 13.92
CA ALA A 184 -32.36 -4.24 13.93
C ALA A 184 -33.04 -4.40 12.56
N SER A 185 -34.32 -4.79 12.55
CA SER A 185 -35.03 -5.15 11.31
C SER A 185 -35.00 -4.01 10.27
N ALA A 186 -35.13 -2.76 10.70
CA ALA A 186 -35.07 -1.61 9.80
C ALA A 186 -33.72 -1.50 9.07
N ILE A 187 -32.62 -1.89 9.71
CA ILE A 187 -31.26 -1.88 9.15
C ILE A 187 -31.08 -3.07 8.22
N ILE A 188 -31.25 -4.30 8.72
CA ILE A 188 -30.86 -5.52 7.99
C ILE A 188 -31.77 -5.80 6.79
N SER A 189 -33.07 -5.50 6.87
CA SER A 189 -34.02 -5.70 5.77
C SER A 189 -33.77 -4.75 4.60
N ASN A 190 -33.05 -3.65 4.82
CA ASN A 190 -32.78 -2.62 3.82
C ASN A 190 -31.30 -2.52 3.40
N ILE A 191 -30.42 -3.35 3.97
CA ILE A 191 -28.96 -3.26 3.76
C ILE A 191 -28.54 -3.39 2.29
N ASN A 192 -29.37 -4.02 1.45
CA ASN A 192 -29.10 -4.21 0.03
C ASN A 192 -29.98 -3.34 -0.90
N ASN A 193 -30.64 -2.30 -0.36
CA ASN A 193 -31.39 -1.32 -1.17
C ASN A 193 -30.49 -0.71 -2.26
N ASN A 194 -31.05 -0.31 -3.41
CA ASN A 194 -30.29 0.31 -4.50
C ASN A 194 -29.75 1.71 -4.15
N ASN A 195 -30.46 2.44 -3.27
CA ASN A 195 -30.06 3.77 -2.80
C ASN A 195 -28.76 3.72 -1.99
N ALA A 196 -28.12 4.86 -1.79
CA ALA A 196 -26.97 4.94 -0.90
C ALA A 196 -27.43 4.65 0.53
N TYR A 197 -26.68 3.84 1.27
CA TYR A 197 -27.10 3.32 2.58
C TYR A 197 -26.03 3.66 3.62
N PHE A 198 -26.46 4.31 4.69
CA PHE A 198 -25.60 4.81 5.75
C PHE A 198 -26.10 4.35 7.12
N VAL A 199 -25.19 3.86 7.94
CA VAL A 199 -25.40 3.63 9.37
C VAL A 199 -24.46 4.52 10.15
N TYR A 200 -25.04 5.41 10.94
CA TYR A 200 -24.36 6.35 11.81
C TYR A 200 -24.37 5.84 13.25
N ILE A 201 -23.19 5.70 13.84
CA ILE A 201 -23.00 5.10 15.17
C ILE A 201 -22.64 6.23 16.14
N TYR A 202 -23.46 6.48 17.16
CA TYR A 202 -23.19 7.54 18.15
C TYR A 202 -22.02 7.19 19.07
N ASP A 203 -22.04 5.99 19.63
CA ASP A 203 -21.09 5.52 20.64
C ASP A 203 -20.59 4.14 20.25
N SER A 204 -21.40 3.10 20.48
CA SER A 204 -21.07 1.72 20.17
C SER A 204 -22.31 0.93 19.76
N THR A 205 -22.07 -0.15 19.02
CA THR A 205 -23.08 -1.12 18.61
C THR A 205 -22.44 -2.50 18.52
N SER A 206 -23.24 -3.52 18.22
CA SER A 206 -22.75 -4.88 18.00
C SER A 206 -23.37 -5.52 16.78
N ILE A 207 -22.66 -6.54 16.27
CA ILE A 207 -23.17 -7.51 15.31
C ILE A 207 -23.05 -8.90 15.92
N ASN A 208 -24.18 -9.56 16.14
CA ASN A 208 -24.20 -10.85 16.82
C ASN A 208 -24.20 -12.03 15.83
N ASN A 209 -24.84 -11.87 14.66
CA ASN A 209 -24.84 -12.85 13.58
C ASN A 209 -24.25 -12.28 12.28
N THR A 210 -24.72 -12.76 11.13
CA THR A 210 -24.19 -12.40 9.81
C THR A 210 -24.98 -11.27 9.17
N ALA A 211 -24.32 -10.18 8.80
CA ALA A 211 -24.85 -9.18 7.88
C ALA A 211 -24.38 -9.51 6.45
N VAL A 212 -25.32 -9.69 5.52
CA VAL A 212 -25.01 -9.98 4.10
C VAL A 212 -25.12 -8.71 3.27
N ILE A 213 -24.00 -8.27 2.69
CA ILE A 213 -23.90 -7.08 1.84
C ILE A 213 -23.57 -7.53 0.42
N SER A 214 -24.56 -7.51 -0.46
CA SER A 214 -24.47 -7.96 -1.86
C SER A 214 -24.60 -6.85 -2.89
N GLN A 215 -24.96 -5.64 -2.46
CA GLN A 215 -25.22 -4.53 -3.36
C GLN A 215 -23.93 -3.91 -3.94
N THR A 216 -23.88 -3.75 -5.26
CA THR A 216 -22.67 -3.37 -6.00
C THR A 216 -22.68 -1.93 -6.54
N VAL A 217 -23.83 -1.26 -6.55
CA VAL A 217 -23.98 0.08 -7.14
C VAL A 217 -23.39 1.16 -6.23
N THR A 218 -23.78 1.16 -4.95
CA THR A 218 -23.25 2.09 -3.93
C THR A 218 -22.73 1.32 -2.72
N PRO A 219 -21.67 1.81 -2.05
CA PRO A 219 -21.18 1.16 -0.84
C PRO A 219 -22.18 1.30 0.31
N ARG A 220 -22.22 0.29 1.18
CA ARG A 220 -22.89 0.33 2.47
C ARG A 220 -21.94 0.90 3.49
N THR A 221 -22.21 2.12 3.96
CA THR A 221 -21.28 2.90 4.76
C THR A 221 -21.65 2.86 6.23
N PHE A 222 -20.74 2.39 7.07
CA PHE A 222 -20.85 2.40 8.52
C PHE A 222 -19.82 3.39 9.06
N ARG A 223 -20.27 4.40 9.80
CA ARG A 223 -19.36 5.43 10.31
C ARG A 223 -19.80 6.04 11.64
N ASN A 224 -18.86 6.72 12.27
CA ASN A 224 -19.09 7.48 13.50
C ASN A 224 -20.12 8.62 13.30
N TYR A 225 -20.68 9.07 14.42
CA TYR A 225 -21.56 10.22 14.52
C TYR A 225 -21.31 10.98 15.84
N PRO A 226 -21.35 12.32 15.86
CA PRO A 226 -21.73 13.24 14.79
C PRO A 226 -20.67 13.38 13.67
N LEU A 227 -21.10 13.83 12.49
CA LEU A 227 -20.30 13.78 11.25
C LEU A 227 -19.11 14.75 11.20
N ASP A 228 -19.14 15.78 12.03
CA ASP A 228 -18.07 16.75 12.24
C ASP A 228 -16.99 16.24 13.23
N SER A 229 -17.26 15.13 13.91
CA SER A 229 -16.31 14.48 14.80
C SER A 229 -15.38 13.52 14.07
N THR A 230 -14.12 13.47 14.49
CA THR A 230 -13.15 12.43 14.10
C THR A 230 -12.98 11.35 15.17
N GLN A 231 -13.79 11.39 16.23
CA GLN A 231 -13.77 10.37 17.27
C GLN A 231 -14.36 9.07 16.73
N LEU A 232 -13.69 7.95 17.03
CA LEU A 232 -14.13 6.63 16.60
C LEU A 232 -15.39 6.20 17.36
N SER A 233 -16.28 5.52 16.64
CA SER A 233 -17.39 4.77 17.24
C SER A 233 -17.13 3.28 17.15
N SER A 234 -17.66 2.49 18.09
CA SER A 234 -17.27 1.09 18.22
C SER A 234 -18.25 0.11 17.60
N ILE A 235 -17.74 -0.92 16.93
CA ILE A 235 -18.51 -2.10 16.53
C ILE A 235 -17.91 -3.32 17.23
N LEU A 236 -18.68 -3.93 18.14
CA LEU A 236 -18.35 -5.21 18.74
C LEU A 236 -18.80 -6.35 17.80
N ILE A 237 -17.84 -7.13 17.31
CA ILE A 237 -18.07 -8.34 16.55
C ILE A 237 -18.13 -9.52 17.54
N ARG A 238 -19.32 -10.08 17.75
CA ARG A 238 -19.51 -11.27 18.61
C ARG A 238 -18.91 -12.53 17.99
N SER A 239 -18.92 -13.63 18.74
CA SER A 239 -18.42 -14.94 18.30
C SER A 239 -18.96 -15.37 16.93
N ALA A 240 -20.28 -15.33 16.73
CA ALA A 240 -20.95 -15.59 15.45
C ALA A 240 -21.12 -14.36 14.54
N GLY A 241 -20.73 -13.18 15.04
CA GLY A 241 -20.83 -11.91 14.35
C GLY A 241 -19.89 -11.84 13.15
N ARG A 242 -20.39 -11.39 12.00
CA ARG A 242 -19.57 -11.13 10.80
C ARG A 242 -20.29 -10.32 9.72
N PHE A 243 -19.52 -9.74 8.82
CA PHE A 243 -20.00 -9.15 7.57
C PHE A 243 -19.61 -10.02 6.38
N ASN A 244 -20.59 -10.57 5.67
CA ASN A 244 -20.39 -11.32 4.43
C ASN A 244 -20.60 -10.39 3.24
N ILE A 245 -19.55 -10.17 2.47
CA ILE A 245 -19.48 -9.15 1.42
C ILE A 245 -19.35 -9.82 0.06
N THR A 246 -20.35 -9.63 -0.79
CA THR A 246 -20.26 -9.84 -2.25
C THR A 246 -20.48 -8.54 -3.04
N GLY A 247 -20.92 -7.48 -2.36
CA GLY A 247 -21.08 -6.13 -2.90
C GLY A 247 -20.02 -5.15 -2.38
N LYS A 248 -20.42 -3.91 -2.13
CA LYS A 248 -19.52 -2.83 -1.68
C LYS A 248 -19.83 -2.41 -0.25
N VAL A 249 -18.82 -2.35 0.60
CA VAL A 249 -18.92 -1.86 1.99
C VAL A 249 -17.81 -0.87 2.30
N ARG A 250 -18.15 0.15 3.10
CA ARG A 250 -17.20 1.12 3.64
C ARG A 250 -17.36 1.21 5.16
N PHE A 251 -16.25 1.12 5.87
CA PHE A 251 -16.16 1.41 7.29
C PHE A 251 -15.25 2.62 7.48
N GLN A 252 -15.74 3.64 8.17
CA GLN A 252 -15.00 4.89 8.34
C GLN A 252 -15.07 5.35 9.80
N LEU A 253 -13.92 5.64 10.41
CA LEU A 253 -13.83 6.08 11.80
C LEU A 253 -14.46 5.07 12.77
N ILE A 254 -14.17 3.78 12.57
CA ILE A 254 -14.70 2.69 13.39
C ILE A 254 -13.59 2.04 14.22
N ASN A 255 -13.85 1.88 15.51
CA ASN A 255 -13.09 0.98 16.37
C ASN A 255 -13.77 -0.41 16.39
N PHE A 256 -13.15 -1.39 15.74
CA PHE A 256 -13.60 -2.78 15.79
C PHE A 256 -13.04 -3.48 17.01
N THR A 257 -13.93 -4.14 17.73
CA THR A 257 -13.56 -5.00 18.85
C THR A 257 -14.03 -6.41 18.56
N MET A 258 -13.12 -7.37 18.57
CA MET A 258 -13.49 -8.79 18.49
C MET A 258 -13.79 -9.32 19.89
N GLU A 259 -14.97 -9.93 20.08
CA GLU A 259 -15.25 -10.68 21.30
C GLU A 259 -14.16 -11.73 21.54
N SER A 260 -13.77 -11.95 22.79
CA SER A 260 -12.68 -12.88 23.13
C SER A 260 -12.95 -13.62 24.44
N THR A 261 -14.22 -13.75 24.80
CA THR A 261 -14.71 -14.55 25.93
C THR A 261 -14.49 -16.05 25.72
N GLU A 262 -14.48 -16.50 24.47
CA GLU A 262 -14.18 -17.86 24.05
C GLU A 262 -13.36 -17.86 22.75
N LEU A 263 -12.62 -18.94 22.51
CA LEU A 263 -11.84 -19.10 21.28
C LEU A 263 -12.78 -19.41 20.11
N GLN A 264 -13.09 -18.39 19.33
CA GLN A 264 -14.00 -18.45 18.19
C GLN A 264 -13.41 -19.30 17.06
N LYS A 265 -14.22 -20.07 16.33
CA LYS A 265 -13.71 -20.93 15.24
C LYS A 265 -13.93 -20.30 13.86
N LYS A 266 -12.86 -20.05 13.10
CA LYS A 266 -12.78 -19.92 11.62
C LYS A 266 -13.78 -18.96 10.91
N LEU A 267 -14.45 -18.06 11.61
CA LEU A 267 -15.41 -17.13 11.01
C LEU A 267 -14.82 -15.72 10.94
N PRO A 268 -14.32 -15.23 9.79
CA PRO A 268 -13.77 -13.87 9.71
C PRO A 268 -14.76 -12.80 10.19
N GLY A 269 -14.26 -11.72 10.78
CA GLY A 269 -15.07 -10.55 11.13
C GLY A 269 -15.66 -9.87 9.90
N ILE A 270 -14.86 -9.68 8.86
CA ILE A 270 -15.25 -9.15 7.55
C ILE A 270 -14.77 -10.12 6.47
N TYR A 271 -15.70 -10.62 5.66
CA TYR A 271 -15.44 -11.68 4.69
C TYR A 271 -15.78 -11.23 3.26
N GLY A 272 -14.77 -11.05 2.41
CA GLY A 272 -14.92 -10.87 0.97
C GLY A 272 -15.08 -12.21 0.26
N LEU A 273 -16.27 -12.48 -0.27
CA LEU A 273 -16.70 -13.79 -0.79
C LEU A 273 -16.77 -13.89 -2.32
N SER A 274 -16.54 -12.79 -3.05
CA SER A 274 -16.63 -12.77 -4.51
C SER A 274 -15.69 -11.73 -5.11
N GLN A 275 -15.37 -11.86 -6.40
CA GLN A 275 -14.61 -10.87 -7.15
C GLN A 275 -15.31 -9.50 -7.27
N SER A 276 -16.63 -9.45 -7.10
CA SER A 276 -17.38 -8.18 -7.04
C SER A 276 -17.28 -7.47 -5.68
N ALA A 277 -16.72 -8.14 -4.66
CA ALA A 277 -16.57 -7.57 -3.34
C ALA A 277 -15.61 -6.38 -3.36
N GLN A 278 -15.99 -5.31 -2.67
CA GLN A 278 -15.14 -4.16 -2.39
C GLN A 278 -15.29 -3.81 -0.93
N ILE A 279 -14.18 -3.91 -0.20
CA ILE A 279 -14.12 -3.62 1.23
C ILE A 279 -13.17 -2.43 1.38
N ASP A 280 -13.70 -1.35 1.94
CA ASP A 280 -13.01 -0.07 2.11
C ASP A 280 -12.99 0.30 3.60
N LEU A 281 -11.82 0.27 4.24
CA LEU A 281 -11.60 0.70 5.62
C LEU A 281 -10.82 2.01 5.63
N GLN A 282 -11.33 3.00 6.35
CA GLN A 282 -10.76 4.33 6.43
C GLN A 282 -10.69 4.82 7.87
N ASP A 283 -9.47 5.05 8.36
CA ASP A 283 -9.23 5.63 9.68
C ASP A 283 -9.88 4.76 10.79
N CYS A 284 -9.62 3.45 10.75
CA CYS A 284 -10.21 2.46 11.65
C CYS A 284 -9.19 1.91 12.65
N GLU A 285 -9.67 1.34 13.75
CA GLU A 285 -8.84 0.59 14.69
C GLU A 285 -9.40 -0.82 14.89
N PHE A 286 -8.53 -1.77 15.24
CA PHE A 286 -8.90 -3.17 15.50
C PHE A 286 -8.20 -3.69 16.76
N HIS A 287 -9.00 -4.22 17.68
CA HIS A 287 -8.55 -4.71 18.98
C HIS A 287 -9.30 -6.00 19.38
N THR A 288 -8.72 -6.73 20.32
CA THR A 288 -9.44 -7.77 21.07
C THR A 288 -10.23 -7.14 22.23
N GLN A 289 -11.33 -7.77 22.66
CA GLN A 289 -12.22 -7.23 23.70
C GLN A 289 -11.52 -7.06 25.06
N SER A 290 -10.61 -7.98 25.38
CA SER A 290 -9.86 -7.96 26.63
C SER A 290 -8.37 -7.95 26.29
N ALA A 291 -7.60 -7.01 26.83
CA ALA A 291 -6.16 -6.96 26.60
C ALA A 291 -5.49 -8.30 26.99
N GLY A 292 -4.66 -8.84 26.09
CA GLY A 292 -3.99 -10.13 26.26
C GLY A 292 -4.87 -11.36 25.98
N SER A 293 -6.14 -11.19 25.62
CA SER A 293 -6.99 -12.32 25.20
C SER A 293 -6.62 -12.83 23.80
N GLN A 294 -7.02 -14.06 23.52
CA GLN A 294 -6.76 -14.74 22.25
C GLN A 294 -8.05 -14.84 21.43
N ILE A 295 -7.93 -14.73 20.10
CA ILE A 295 -9.04 -14.90 19.16
C ILE A 295 -8.72 -15.96 18.10
N GLY A 296 -9.68 -16.84 17.77
CA GLY A 296 -9.47 -17.93 16.81
C GLY A 296 -9.97 -17.63 15.39
N LYS A 297 -10.24 -16.35 15.08
CA LYS A 297 -10.70 -15.91 13.76
C LYS A 297 -9.97 -14.65 13.31
N CYS A 298 -9.76 -14.51 12.01
CA CYS A 298 -9.17 -13.31 11.41
C CYS A 298 -10.13 -12.12 11.43
N PHE A 299 -9.57 -10.91 11.36
CA PHE A 299 -10.38 -9.70 11.23
C PHE A 299 -10.94 -9.58 9.82
N ILE A 300 -10.07 -9.68 8.80
CA ILE A 300 -10.45 -9.57 7.39
C ILE A 300 -9.99 -10.84 6.65
N TYR A 301 -10.89 -11.45 5.88
CA TYR A 301 -10.55 -12.51 4.94
C TYR A 301 -11.13 -12.22 3.56
N LEU A 302 -10.30 -12.30 2.52
CA LEU A 302 -10.66 -12.06 1.13
C LEU A 302 -10.31 -13.30 0.28
N GLU A 303 -11.31 -14.01 -0.27
CA GLU A 303 -11.13 -15.38 -0.82
C GLU A 303 -11.19 -15.48 -2.36
N LYS A 304 -11.54 -14.41 -3.08
CA LYS A 304 -11.81 -14.48 -4.53
C LYS A 304 -11.17 -13.39 -5.38
N GLY A 305 -10.45 -12.45 -4.81
CA GLY A 305 -10.09 -11.19 -5.50
C GLY A 305 -11.10 -10.10 -5.17
N GLY A 306 -11.32 -9.16 -6.10
CA GLY A 306 -12.05 -7.91 -5.84
C GLY A 306 -11.12 -6.73 -5.64
N ASN A 307 -11.67 -5.53 -5.45
CA ASN A 307 -10.88 -4.29 -5.33
C ASN A 307 -11.03 -3.73 -3.91
N HIS A 308 -10.02 -3.96 -3.09
CA HIS A 308 -10.05 -3.70 -1.66
C HIS A 308 -9.06 -2.61 -1.23
N ALA A 309 -9.39 -2.02 -0.11
CA ALA A 309 -8.84 -0.76 0.33
C ALA A 309 -8.79 -0.73 1.86
N ILE A 310 -7.59 -0.59 2.43
CA ILE A 310 -7.39 -0.41 3.85
C ILE A 310 -6.46 0.78 4.02
N SER A 311 -6.94 1.83 4.66
CA SER A 311 -6.18 3.06 4.88
C SER A 311 -6.25 3.46 6.35
N ASN A 312 -5.09 3.74 6.94
CA ASN A 312 -4.96 4.15 8.34
C ASN A 312 -5.68 3.20 9.32
N LEU A 313 -5.46 1.89 9.14
CA LEU A 313 -5.89 0.87 10.10
C LEU A 313 -4.83 0.74 11.19
N LYS A 314 -5.21 0.86 12.46
CA LYS A 314 -4.33 0.53 13.59
C LYS A 314 -4.79 -0.77 14.25
N SER A 315 -3.94 -1.77 14.24
CA SER A 315 -4.15 -3.06 14.91
C SER A 315 -3.09 -3.22 15.98
N LYS A 316 -3.51 -3.47 17.22
CA LYS A 316 -2.59 -3.48 18.36
C LYS A 316 -2.94 -4.58 19.37
N ASP A 317 -1.91 -5.22 19.91
CA ASP A 317 -2.00 -6.18 21.03
C ASP A 317 -2.95 -7.35 20.74
N ILE A 318 -2.79 -7.97 19.56
CA ILE A 318 -3.63 -9.08 19.11
C ILE A 318 -2.86 -10.39 19.17
N SER A 319 -3.42 -11.37 19.86
CA SER A 319 -2.98 -12.77 19.78
C SER A 319 -4.06 -13.58 19.08
N SER A 320 -3.75 -14.22 17.94
CA SER A 320 -4.75 -14.94 17.15
C SER A 320 -4.24 -16.25 16.52
N GLU A 321 -5.12 -17.24 16.41
CA GLU A 321 -4.83 -18.47 15.64
C GLU A 321 -4.76 -18.23 14.12
N GLU A 322 -5.33 -17.12 13.64
CA GLU A 322 -5.35 -16.70 12.24
C GLU A 322 -4.66 -15.33 12.09
N ASN A 323 -4.39 -14.89 10.87
CA ASN A 323 -3.83 -13.55 10.63
C ASN A 323 -4.87 -12.46 10.91
N SER A 324 -4.40 -11.22 11.13
CA SER A 324 -5.32 -10.07 11.16
C SER A 324 -5.98 -9.89 9.78
N ILE A 325 -5.20 -10.00 8.71
CA ILE A 325 -5.67 -9.91 7.34
C ILE A 325 -5.22 -11.15 6.57
N LYS A 326 -6.18 -11.86 5.97
CA LYS A 326 -5.92 -13.00 5.09
C LYS A 326 -6.40 -12.69 3.68
N ILE A 327 -5.53 -12.91 2.71
CA ILE A 327 -5.77 -12.70 1.29
C ILE A 327 -5.53 -14.04 0.60
N ASP A 328 -6.52 -14.52 -0.12
CA ASP A 328 -6.48 -15.75 -0.90
C ASP A 328 -7.16 -15.45 -2.24
N PHE A 329 -6.42 -14.85 -3.16
CA PHE A 329 -6.95 -14.37 -4.43
C PHE A 329 -6.84 -15.43 -5.51
N SER A 330 -7.86 -16.29 -5.56
CA SER A 330 -8.04 -17.28 -6.64
C SER A 330 -8.60 -16.68 -7.95
N GLN A 331 -9.00 -15.41 -7.96
CA GLN A 331 -9.43 -14.67 -9.17
C GLN A 331 -8.83 -13.27 -9.15
N SER A 332 -8.89 -12.56 -10.29
CA SER A 332 -8.27 -11.24 -10.43
C SER A 332 -8.81 -10.24 -9.41
N GLY A 333 -7.92 -9.46 -8.82
CA GLY A 333 -8.26 -8.57 -7.72
C GLY A 333 -7.06 -7.79 -7.22
N SER A 334 -7.33 -6.64 -6.61
CA SER A 334 -6.33 -5.78 -6.02
C SER A 334 -6.66 -5.48 -4.56
N ILE A 335 -5.62 -5.37 -3.74
CA ILE A 335 -5.73 -4.81 -2.40
C ILE A 335 -4.61 -3.81 -2.18
N ARG A 336 -5.01 -2.63 -1.69
CA ARG A 336 -4.09 -1.63 -1.18
C ARG A 336 -4.23 -1.52 0.34
N ILE A 337 -3.11 -1.62 1.03
CA ILE A 337 -3.00 -1.35 2.47
C ILE A 337 -2.06 -0.16 2.63
N SER A 338 -2.57 0.98 3.11
CA SER A 338 -1.74 2.17 3.30
C SER A 338 -1.89 2.83 4.65
N ASP A 339 -0.84 3.56 5.06
CA ASP A 339 -0.81 4.39 6.27
C ASP A 339 -1.17 3.61 7.55
N SER A 340 -1.03 2.28 7.53
CA SER A 340 -1.56 1.38 8.54
C SER A 340 -0.47 0.90 9.51
N GLN A 341 -0.87 0.60 10.74
CA GLN A 341 0.03 0.19 11.82
C GLN A 341 -0.40 -1.13 12.42
N PHE A 342 0.54 -2.06 12.54
CA PHE A 342 0.37 -3.37 13.17
C PHE A 342 1.41 -3.49 14.28
N GLU A 343 0.97 -3.41 15.53
CA GLU A 343 1.85 -3.39 16.71
C GLU A 343 1.55 -4.61 17.60
N ASN A 344 2.58 -5.36 17.98
CA ASN A 344 2.46 -6.49 18.90
C ASN A 344 1.39 -7.51 18.46
N ILE A 345 1.48 -7.95 17.21
CA ILE A 345 0.59 -8.97 16.64
C ILE A 345 1.27 -10.33 16.75
N THR A 346 0.68 -11.27 17.48
CA THR A 346 1.23 -12.61 17.66
C THR A 346 0.28 -13.65 17.08
N LYS A 347 0.76 -14.39 16.09
CA LYS A 347 0.08 -15.59 15.61
C LYS A 347 0.43 -16.76 16.53
N ILE A 348 -0.58 -17.46 17.05
CA ILE A 348 -0.45 -18.55 18.02
C ILE A 348 -0.88 -19.94 17.48
N GLY A 349 -1.52 -19.99 16.31
CA GLY A 349 -1.94 -21.25 15.67
C GLY A 349 -0.80 -21.94 14.92
N SER A 350 -0.90 -23.23 14.60
CA SER A 350 0.12 -23.99 13.84
C SER A 350 -0.22 -24.25 12.37
N ARG A 351 -1.38 -23.78 11.88
CA ARG A 351 -1.92 -24.14 10.56
C ARG A 351 -1.94 -23.00 9.54
N VAL A 352 -1.39 -21.87 9.91
CA VAL A 352 -1.44 -20.62 9.14
C VAL A 352 -0.04 -20.05 9.11
N ASP A 353 0.38 -19.43 8.02
CA ASP A 353 1.67 -18.74 7.93
C ASP A 353 1.48 -17.23 8.10
N GLY A 354 2.56 -16.51 8.39
CA GLY A 354 2.52 -15.06 8.60
C GLY A 354 2.02 -14.64 9.99
N GLY A 355 2.44 -13.46 10.44
CA GLY A 355 1.96 -12.86 11.69
C GLY A 355 0.71 -12.02 11.49
N ALA A 356 0.90 -10.81 10.93
CA ALA A 356 -0.20 -9.87 10.72
C ALA A 356 -0.98 -10.15 9.43
N ILE A 357 -0.27 -10.49 8.34
CA ILE A 357 -0.85 -10.67 7.01
C ILE A 357 -0.36 -11.97 6.38
N ASN A 358 -1.29 -12.74 5.82
CA ASN A 358 -0.98 -13.82 4.88
C ASN A 358 -1.62 -13.55 3.53
N ALA A 359 -0.87 -13.72 2.44
CA ALA A 359 -1.36 -13.46 1.09
C ALA A 359 -1.00 -14.58 0.11
N ILE A 360 -2.00 -15.15 -0.56
CA ILE A 360 -1.83 -16.11 -1.66
C ILE A 360 -2.46 -15.47 -2.91
N LEU A 361 -1.68 -15.35 -3.99
CA LEU A 361 -2.05 -14.64 -5.21
C LEU A 361 -1.95 -15.59 -6.41
N GLU A 362 -3.09 -16.05 -6.93
CA GLU A 362 -3.17 -17.14 -7.92
C GLU A 362 -3.65 -16.67 -9.31
N SER A 363 -3.85 -15.38 -9.51
CA SER A 363 -4.37 -14.79 -10.75
C SER A 363 -3.67 -13.47 -11.09
N SER A 364 -4.28 -12.63 -11.94
CA SER A 364 -3.84 -11.24 -12.17
C SER A 364 -4.13 -10.37 -10.94
N ASN A 365 -3.32 -10.55 -9.90
CA ASN A 365 -3.52 -9.95 -8.59
C ASN A 365 -2.53 -8.85 -8.28
N ILE A 366 -2.95 -7.87 -7.48
CA ILE A 366 -2.08 -6.78 -7.04
C ILE A 366 -2.19 -6.62 -5.53
N LEU A 367 -1.08 -6.77 -4.82
CA LEU A 367 -0.95 -6.43 -3.40
C LEU A 367 0.01 -5.25 -3.25
N ASN A 368 -0.52 -4.09 -2.88
CA ASN A 368 0.26 -2.88 -2.64
C ASN A 368 0.23 -2.53 -1.15
N ILE A 369 1.40 -2.48 -0.51
CA ILE A 369 1.53 -2.06 0.88
C ILE A 369 2.43 -0.82 0.93
N LYS A 370 1.87 0.28 1.44
CA LYS A 370 2.48 1.59 1.32
C LYS A 370 2.38 2.42 2.59
N ASP A 371 3.46 3.06 3.01
CA ASP A 371 3.44 3.95 4.19
C ASP A 371 2.98 3.21 5.48
N CYS A 372 3.22 1.90 5.57
CA CYS A 372 2.79 1.05 6.68
C CYS A 372 3.91 0.81 7.70
N LYS A 373 3.53 0.44 8.93
CA LYS A 373 4.47 0.08 9.99
C LYS A 373 4.04 -1.22 10.67
N PHE A 374 4.93 -2.21 10.64
CA PHE A 374 4.83 -3.46 11.37
C PHE A 374 5.86 -3.41 12.50
N THR A 375 5.43 -3.57 13.73
CA THR A 375 6.29 -3.53 14.91
C THR A 375 5.96 -4.70 15.80
N THR A 376 6.99 -5.46 16.18
CA THR A 376 6.87 -6.62 17.09
C THR A 376 5.83 -7.66 16.64
N CYS A 377 5.61 -7.80 15.33
CA CYS A 377 4.77 -8.87 14.77
C CYS A 377 5.51 -10.23 14.81
N LYS A 378 4.80 -11.29 15.22
CA LYS A 378 5.38 -12.61 15.47
C LYS A 378 4.59 -13.72 14.80
N ALA A 379 5.28 -14.58 14.06
CA ALA A 379 4.77 -15.82 13.50
C ALA A 379 5.62 -16.99 14.00
N GLN A 380 5.31 -17.48 15.20
CA GLN A 380 6.09 -18.55 15.83
C GLN A 380 6.01 -19.82 14.99
N ASP A 381 7.17 -20.46 14.80
CA ASP A 381 7.33 -21.73 14.09
C ASP A 381 6.84 -21.73 12.63
N THR A 382 6.73 -20.56 12.02
CA THR A 382 6.33 -20.38 10.61
C THR A 382 7.09 -19.23 9.95
N PHE A 383 6.70 -18.87 8.75
CA PHE A 383 7.35 -17.86 7.92
C PHE A 383 6.76 -16.47 8.10
N GLY A 384 7.57 -15.42 7.93
CA GLY A 384 7.10 -14.05 7.76
C GLY A 384 6.50 -13.43 9.03
N GLY A 385 7.33 -12.87 9.91
CA GLY A 385 6.85 -12.44 11.23
C GLY A 385 5.79 -11.34 11.16
N ALA A 386 5.86 -10.47 10.16
CA ALA A 386 4.77 -9.56 9.83
C ALA A 386 3.92 -10.08 8.66
N ILE A 387 4.56 -10.44 7.56
CA ILE A 387 3.89 -10.80 6.31
C ILE A 387 4.48 -12.11 5.76
N CYS A 388 3.60 -13.04 5.42
CA CYS A 388 3.92 -14.17 4.55
C CYS A 388 3.12 -14.02 3.25
N ALA A 389 3.80 -14.15 2.10
CA ALA A 389 3.15 -14.03 0.80
C ALA A 389 3.60 -15.14 -0.16
N GLU A 390 2.68 -15.57 -1.02
CA GLU A 390 2.88 -16.59 -2.04
C GLU A 390 2.34 -16.07 -3.38
N ILE A 391 3.20 -16.04 -4.39
CA ILE A 391 2.89 -15.65 -5.76
C ILE A 391 2.79 -16.95 -6.59
N LYS A 392 1.56 -17.33 -6.94
CA LYS A 392 1.23 -18.51 -7.75
C LYS A 392 0.74 -18.15 -9.15
N SER A 393 1.05 -16.94 -9.62
CA SER A 393 0.81 -16.55 -10.99
C SER A 393 1.83 -15.52 -11.42
N SER A 394 2.34 -15.65 -12.65
CA SER A 394 3.24 -14.67 -13.25
C SER A 394 2.60 -13.29 -13.45
N ASN A 395 1.26 -13.21 -13.41
CA ASN A 395 0.50 -11.97 -13.51
C ASN A 395 0.18 -11.35 -12.15
N ALA A 396 0.57 -11.98 -11.04
CA ALA A 396 0.42 -11.44 -9.70
C ALA A 396 1.62 -10.56 -9.33
N GLN A 397 1.35 -9.43 -8.69
CA GLN A 397 2.36 -8.46 -8.29
C GLN A 397 2.26 -8.11 -6.81
N ILE A 398 3.41 -7.99 -6.16
CA ILE A 398 3.54 -7.43 -4.82
C ILE A 398 4.45 -6.20 -4.87
N THR A 399 3.99 -5.07 -4.32
CA THR A 399 4.80 -3.86 -4.18
C THR A 399 4.80 -3.36 -2.74
N LEU A 400 5.98 -3.14 -2.18
CA LEU A 400 6.19 -2.49 -0.88
C LEU A 400 6.80 -1.10 -1.09
N THR A 401 6.21 -0.08 -0.47
CA THR A 401 6.64 1.32 -0.60
C THR A 401 6.69 1.99 0.79
N ARG A 402 7.82 2.63 1.17
CA ARG A 402 7.97 3.36 2.45
C ARG A 402 7.43 2.62 3.67
N THR A 403 7.58 1.30 3.70
CA THR A 403 7.02 0.45 4.75
C THR A 403 8.12 -0.02 5.70
N GLN A 404 7.81 -0.04 6.99
CA GLN A 404 8.76 -0.38 8.05
C GLN A 404 8.39 -1.70 8.72
N PHE A 405 9.38 -2.57 8.90
CA PHE A 405 9.31 -3.83 9.63
C PHE A 405 10.33 -3.75 10.76
N LEU A 406 9.85 -3.62 12.00
CA LEU A 406 10.68 -3.36 13.16
C LEU A 406 10.49 -4.47 14.19
N GLN A 407 11.58 -5.12 14.61
CA GLN A 407 11.57 -6.10 15.70
C GLN A 407 10.59 -7.26 15.46
N CYS A 408 10.34 -7.58 14.20
CA CYS A 408 9.47 -8.69 13.81
C CYS A 408 10.21 -10.03 13.94
N TYR A 409 9.45 -11.10 14.17
CA TYR A 409 9.98 -12.40 14.55
C TYR A 409 9.27 -13.55 13.83
N ALA A 410 10.03 -14.49 13.28
CA ALA A 410 9.53 -15.72 12.69
C ALA A 410 10.57 -16.85 12.73
N GLN A 411 10.20 -18.04 12.28
CA GLN A 411 11.18 -19.10 12.01
C GLN A 411 12.12 -18.67 10.89
N SER A 412 11.58 -18.21 9.76
CA SER A 412 12.31 -17.65 8.61
C SER A 412 11.61 -16.38 8.14
N GLY A 413 12.37 -15.38 7.69
CA GLY A 413 11.82 -14.10 7.26
C GLY A 413 11.24 -13.33 8.44
N GLY A 414 12.09 -12.90 9.38
CA GLY A 414 11.64 -12.29 10.64
C GLY A 414 10.67 -11.13 10.42
N GLY A 415 10.88 -10.30 9.39
CA GLY A 415 9.88 -9.35 8.91
C GLY A 415 8.96 -9.94 7.84
N LEU A 416 9.55 -10.43 6.75
CA LEU A 416 8.84 -10.79 5.52
C LEU A 416 9.31 -12.15 4.99
N SER A 417 8.35 -12.95 4.55
CA SER A 417 8.60 -14.13 3.72
C SER A 417 7.83 -14.04 2.40
N VAL A 418 8.48 -14.31 1.28
CA VAL A 418 7.85 -14.41 -0.04
C VAL A 418 8.25 -15.71 -0.73
N ILE A 419 7.28 -16.48 -1.18
CA ILE A 419 7.47 -17.63 -2.06
C ILE A 419 6.89 -17.27 -3.43
N ASN A 420 7.65 -17.46 -4.49
CA ASN A 420 7.24 -17.12 -5.85
C ASN A 420 7.38 -18.34 -6.75
N ASP A 421 6.29 -19.07 -6.91
CA ASP A 421 6.26 -20.38 -7.59
C ASP A 421 6.03 -20.26 -9.10
N GLU A 422 5.40 -19.18 -9.57
CA GLU A 422 5.06 -19.00 -10.99
C GLU A 422 5.60 -17.71 -11.62
N GLY A 423 6.43 -16.97 -10.90
CA GLY A 423 7.24 -15.92 -11.50
C GLY A 423 6.56 -14.56 -11.67
N GLY A 424 5.78 -14.12 -10.68
CA GLY A 424 5.22 -12.75 -10.68
C GLY A 424 6.23 -11.71 -10.16
N PRO A 425 6.07 -10.42 -10.48
CA PRO A 425 6.97 -9.37 -9.98
C PRO A 425 6.79 -9.07 -8.48
N PHE A 426 7.91 -9.03 -7.76
CA PHE A 426 7.99 -8.54 -6.38
C PHE A 426 8.96 -7.37 -6.27
N ILE A 427 8.45 -6.21 -5.84
CA ILE A 427 9.19 -4.95 -5.82
C ILE A 427 9.19 -4.34 -4.41
N ILE A 428 10.38 -3.98 -3.92
CA ILE A 428 10.59 -3.16 -2.73
C ILE A 428 11.19 -1.82 -3.16
N GLU A 429 10.52 -0.73 -2.87
CA GLU A 429 10.94 0.59 -3.34
C GLU A 429 10.66 1.72 -2.35
N ASN A 430 11.25 2.88 -2.64
CA ASN A 430 11.07 4.14 -1.93
C ASN A 430 11.24 3.96 -0.41
N SER A 431 12.48 3.71 0.03
CA SER A 431 12.88 3.76 1.45
C SER A 431 12.10 2.82 2.39
N CYS A 432 11.90 1.56 2.01
CA CYS A 432 11.45 0.54 2.96
C CYS A 432 12.51 0.26 4.03
N ILE A 433 12.11 -0.16 5.24
CA ILE A 433 13.03 -0.44 6.35
C ILE A 433 12.72 -1.80 6.95
N PHE A 434 13.75 -2.63 7.11
CA PHE A 434 13.75 -3.86 7.90
C PHE A 434 14.81 -3.68 8.98
N LYS A 435 14.39 -3.61 10.24
CA LYS A 435 15.30 -3.35 11.35
C LYS A 435 15.03 -4.22 12.56
N ASP A 436 16.10 -4.76 13.14
CA ASP A 436 16.06 -5.62 14.33
C ASP A 436 15.16 -6.86 14.15
N CYS A 437 14.96 -7.32 12.90
CA CYS A 437 14.13 -8.50 12.62
C CYS A 437 14.90 -9.79 12.90
N ASN A 438 14.21 -10.82 13.41
CA ASN A 438 14.85 -12.07 13.84
C ASN A 438 14.19 -13.31 13.24
N ALA A 439 14.99 -14.15 12.59
CA ALA A 439 14.69 -15.52 12.23
C ALA A 439 15.35 -16.46 13.24
N ASN A 440 14.59 -17.00 14.20
CA ASN A 440 15.16 -17.66 15.38
C ASN A 440 15.59 -19.12 15.16
N ALA A 441 15.10 -19.76 14.09
CA ALA A 441 15.27 -21.17 13.82
C ALA A 441 15.23 -21.47 12.31
N GLY A 442 15.72 -20.52 11.51
CA GLY A 442 15.59 -20.54 10.06
C GLY A 442 16.51 -19.51 9.40
N ASN A 443 16.10 -18.99 8.25
CA ASN A 443 16.94 -18.16 7.40
C ASN A 443 16.27 -16.80 7.13
N GLY A 444 17.06 -15.80 6.73
CA GLY A 444 16.52 -14.50 6.35
C GLY A 444 16.01 -13.72 7.55
N GLY A 445 16.90 -13.18 8.39
CA GLY A 445 16.50 -12.50 9.62
C GLY A 445 15.53 -11.35 9.39
N GLY A 446 15.76 -10.54 8.35
CA GLY A 446 14.78 -9.57 7.85
C GLY A 446 13.83 -10.18 6.84
N ILE A 447 14.39 -10.72 5.76
CA ILE A 447 13.66 -11.13 4.57
C ILE A 447 14.06 -12.56 4.17
N TYR A 448 13.08 -13.43 3.99
CA TYR A 448 13.26 -14.75 3.39
C TYR A 448 12.51 -14.80 2.06
N ILE A 449 13.19 -15.22 0.99
CA ILE A 449 12.57 -15.33 -0.34
C ILE A 449 12.96 -16.66 -0.96
N ASN A 450 11.99 -17.31 -1.61
CA ASN A 450 12.21 -18.41 -2.54
C ASN A 450 11.61 -18.06 -3.90
N LEU A 451 12.39 -18.17 -4.98
CA LEU A 451 12.01 -17.78 -6.34
C LEU A 451 12.14 -18.96 -7.30
N GLU A 452 11.14 -19.16 -8.15
CA GLU A 452 11.20 -20.06 -9.30
C GLU A 452 11.39 -19.23 -10.59
N TYR A 453 12.55 -19.38 -11.23
CA TYR A 453 12.87 -18.77 -12.53
C TYR A 453 12.81 -19.79 -13.66
N GLY A 454 12.73 -19.32 -14.90
CA GLY A 454 12.69 -20.17 -16.10
C GLY A 454 11.31 -20.70 -16.46
N LEU A 455 10.27 -20.33 -15.71
CA LEU A 455 8.87 -20.59 -16.07
C LEU A 455 8.32 -19.49 -16.98
N THR A 456 8.66 -18.23 -16.70
CA THR A 456 8.20 -17.06 -17.47
C THR A 456 9.25 -15.94 -17.46
N ASP A 457 9.18 -15.02 -18.43
CA ASP A 457 10.03 -13.81 -18.46
C ASP A 457 9.54 -12.70 -17.52
N GLN A 458 8.47 -12.93 -16.74
CA GLN A 458 7.88 -11.93 -15.84
C GLN A 458 8.48 -11.97 -14.43
N THR A 459 9.20 -13.04 -14.07
CA THR A 459 9.77 -13.21 -12.73
C THR A 459 10.74 -12.09 -12.43
N SER A 460 10.47 -11.33 -11.37
CA SER A 460 11.42 -10.33 -10.89
C SER A 460 11.38 -10.19 -9.39
N PHE A 461 12.55 -9.99 -8.79
CA PHE A 461 12.70 -9.51 -7.44
C PHE A 461 13.62 -8.29 -7.45
N ILE A 462 13.06 -7.13 -7.16
CA ILE A 462 13.74 -5.84 -7.30
C ILE A 462 13.69 -5.09 -5.97
N ILE A 463 14.87 -4.71 -5.45
CA ILE A 463 15.00 -3.70 -4.39
C ILE A 463 15.57 -2.43 -5.01
N ARG A 464 14.73 -1.38 -5.13
CA ARG A 464 15.15 -0.06 -5.65
C ARG A 464 15.70 0.86 -4.57
N ASP A 465 15.15 0.77 -3.36
CA ASP A 465 15.59 1.52 -2.19
C ASP A 465 15.01 0.90 -0.91
N ALA A 466 15.88 0.31 -0.08
CA ALA A 466 15.51 -0.23 1.22
C ALA A 466 16.71 -0.25 2.18
N LEU A 467 16.46 -0.10 3.47
CA LEU A 467 17.42 -0.31 4.55
C LEU A 467 17.14 -1.66 5.23
N ILE A 468 18.15 -2.52 5.33
CA ILE A 468 18.09 -3.80 6.06
C ILE A 468 19.22 -3.80 7.10
N GLN A 469 18.86 -3.60 8.37
CA GLN A 469 19.82 -3.31 9.43
C GLN A 469 19.56 -4.13 10.69
N ASP A 470 20.64 -4.56 11.35
CA ASP A 470 20.57 -5.17 12.69
C ASP A 470 19.69 -6.45 12.74
N CYS A 471 19.47 -7.10 11.59
CA CYS A 471 18.67 -8.33 11.50
C CYS A 471 19.51 -9.58 11.82
N GLN A 472 18.87 -10.63 12.33
CA GLN A 472 19.55 -11.85 12.77
C GLN A 472 18.90 -13.14 12.22
N ALA A 473 19.72 -14.08 11.75
CA ALA A 473 19.33 -15.46 11.47
C ALA A 473 20.06 -16.45 12.39
N ALA A 474 19.28 -17.24 13.12
CA ALA A 474 19.76 -18.21 14.09
C ALA A 474 19.50 -19.67 13.67
N ILE A 475 20.39 -20.55 14.11
CA ILE A 475 20.30 -21.99 13.85
C ILE A 475 19.16 -22.63 14.64
N SER A 476 18.44 -23.54 13.99
CA SER A 476 17.49 -24.44 14.64
C SER A 476 18.24 -25.61 15.30
N ALA A 477 17.90 -25.90 16.56
CA ALA A 477 18.41 -27.07 17.27
C ALA A 477 18.04 -28.41 16.60
N SER A 478 16.95 -28.45 15.82
CA SER A 478 16.48 -29.65 15.10
C SER A 478 16.98 -29.72 13.65
N ASN A 479 17.49 -28.62 13.08
CA ASN A 479 18.02 -28.59 11.72
C ASN A 479 19.32 -27.77 11.65
N LEU A 480 20.40 -28.38 12.12
CA LEU A 480 21.70 -27.72 12.29
C LEU A 480 22.43 -27.38 10.98
N LYS A 481 21.99 -27.90 9.83
CA LYS A 481 22.73 -27.78 8.56
C LYS A 481 22.10 -26.82 7.56
N SER A 482 20.81 -26.52 7.69
CA SER A 482 20.06 -25.75 6.68
C SER A 482 19.44 -24.46 7.21
N THR A 483 19.79 -24.05 8.43
CA THR A 483 19.25 -22.86 9.10
C THR A 483 20.37 -21.96 9.63
N GLY A 484 20.06 -20.70 9.91
CA GLY A 484 21.03 -19.72 10.40
C GLY A 484 21.81 -19.01 9.29
N PHE A 485 21.27 -18.92 8.07
CA PHE A 485 21.87 -18.21 6.95
C PHE A 485 21.11 -16.91 6.62
N GLY A 486 21.83 -15.90 6.11
CA GLY A 486 21.20 -14.68 5.58
C GLY A 486 20.61 -13.81 6.69
N GLY A 487 21.45 -13.17 7.52
CA GLY A 487 20.97 -12.40 8.67
C GLY A 487 20.06 -11.24 8.27
N GLY A 488 20.38 -10.55 7.18
CA GLY A 488 19.48 -9.58 6.57
C GLY A 488 18.48 -10.26 5.62
N ILE A 489 19.00 -10.89 4.57
CA ILE A 489 18.23 -11.47 3.47
C ILE A 489 18.73 -12.88 3.16
N PHE A 490 17.80 -13.82 3.00
CA PHE A 490 18.05 -15.13 2.40
C PHE A 490 17.26 -15.24 1.09
N ILE A 491 17.92 -15.70 0.02
CA ILE A 491 17.31 -15.93 -1.29
C ILE A 491 17.60 -17.36 -1.74
N GLY A 492 16.56 -18.16 -1.91
CA GLY A 492 16.59 -19.39 -2.70
C GLY A 492 16.13 -19.09 -4.13
N VAL A 493 16.86 -19.57 -5.12
CA VAL A 493 16.46 -19.51 -6.53
C VAL A 493 16.56 -20.89 -7.13
N ASN A 494 15.42 -21.38 -7.60
CA ASN A 494 15.31 -22.54 -8.46
C ASN A 494 15.16 -22.09 -9.91
N GLY A 495 15.65 -22.89 -10.85
CA GLY A 495 15.58 -22.60 -12.28
C GLY A 495 16.95 -22.34 -12.91
N ASN A 496 16.97 -22.32 -14.24
CA ASN A 496 18.19 -22.30 -15.04
C ASN A 496 18.45 -20.98 -15.77
N ASP A 497 17.59 -19.97 -15.56
CA ASP A 497 17.75 -18.66 -16.18
C ASP A 497 19.08 -18.02 -15.78
N VAL A 498 19.60 -17.21 -16.69
CA VAL A 498 20.81 -16.42 -16.49
C VAL A 498 20.49 -14.96 -16.75
N PRO A 499 21.24 -14.00 -16.21
CA PRO A 499 21.07 -12.61 -16.60
C PRO A 499 21.22 -12.40 -18.13
N PRO A 500 20.48 -11.47 -18.75
CA PRO A 500 19.57 -10.49 -18.14
C PRO A 500 18.15 -11.01 -17.87
N SER A 501 17.78 -12.22 -18.31
CA SER A 501 16.41 -12.74 -18.14
C SER A 501 16.06 -12.99 -16.67
N MET A 502 17.07 -13.28 -15.86
CA MET A 502 16.98 -13.26 -14.41
C MET A 502 16.88 -11.82 -13.88
N SER A 503 15.66 -11.30 -13.76
CA SER A 503 15.35 -9.95 -13.27
C SER A 503 15.46 -9.84 -11.72
N LEU A 504 16.63 -10.22 -11.21
CA LEU A 504 17.01 -10.14 -9.80
C LEU A 504 17.95 -8.94 -9.59
N ASP A 505 17.43 -7.83 -9.08
CA ASP A 505 18.14 -6.53 -8.95
C ASP A 505 18.07 -6.02 -7.51
N LEU A 506 19.20 -6.08 -6.79
CA LEU A 506 19.31 -5.61 -5.41
C LEU A 506 20.12 -4.31 -5.27
N LYS A 507 20.47 -3.63 -6.37
CA LYS A 507 21.36 -2.43 -6.35
C LYS A 507 20.87 -1.30 -5.46
N GLY A 508 19.57 -1.31 -5.17
CA GLY A 508 18.92 -0.28 -4.40
C GLY A 508 19.18 -0.33 -2.90
N MET A 509 19.59 -1.48 -2.38
CA MET A 509 19.58 -1.74 -0.94
C MET A 509 20.76 -1.11 -0.18
N LYS A 510 20.52 -0.85 1.11
CA LYS A 510 21.51 -0.55 2.15
C LYS A 510 21.45 -1.66 3.19
N ILE A 511 22.52 -2.40 3.43
CA ILE A 511 22.47 -3.64 4.22
C ILE A 511 23.70 -3.87 5.13
N TYR A 512 23.55 -3.62 6.43
CA TYR A 512 24.67 -3.67 7.38
C TYR A 512 24.26 -4.05 8.81
N ASN A 513 25.25 -4.38 9.63
CA ASN A 513 25.11 -4.84 11.02
C ASN A 513 24.20 -6.07 11.20
N ASN A 514 23.95 -6.82 10.15
CA ASN A 514 23.19 -8.05 10.23
C ASN A 514 24.09 -9.21 10.71
N SER A 515 23.49 -10.25 11.28
CA SER A 515 24.23 -11.42 11.77
C SER A 515 23.56 -12.73 11.39
N ALA A 516 24.35 -13.72 11.03
CA ALA A 516 23.87 -15.08 10.77
C ALA A 516 24.74 -16.07 11.55
N THR A 517 24.15 -17.18 12.01
CA THR A 517 24.90 -18.20 12.78
C THR A 517 25.82 -19.02 11.88
N GLN A 518 25.38 -19.36 10.67
CA GLN A 518 26.11 -20.25 9.76
C GLN A 518 26.84 -19.48 8.65
N GLY A 519 26.23 -18.43 8.09
CA GLY A 519 26.88 -17.66 7.03
C GLY A 519 25.96 -16.67 6.31
N GLY A 520 26.57 -15.78 5.53
CA GLY A 520 25.86 -14.68 4.88
C GLY A 520 25.27 -13.72 5.91
N GLN A 521 26.13 -13.02 6.66
CA GLN A 521 25.72 -12.10 7.73
C GLN A 521 24.63 -11.14 7.25
N SER A 522 24.83 -10.52 6.09
CA SER A 522 23.84 -9.66 5.43
C SER A 522 22.99 -10.42 4.41
N LEU A 523 23.61 -11.04 3.41
CA LEU A 523 22.94 -11.70 2.30
C LEU A 523 23.45 -13.14 2.17
N TYR A 524 22.55 -14.10 1.99
CA TYR A 524 22.87 -15.47 1.60
C TYR A 524 22.00 -15.90 0.43
N VAL A 525 22.62 -16.45 -0.62
CA VAL A 525 21.94 -16.83 -1.86
C VAL A 525 22.26 -18.27 -2.22
N VAL A 526 21.23 -19.04 -2.54
CA VAL A 526 21.32 -20.42 -3.03
C VAL A 526 20.75 -20.45 -4.45
N MET A 527 21.62 -20.65 -5.45
CA MET A 527 21.22 -20.69 -6.86
C MET A 527 22.29 -21.37 -7.72
N ASP A 528 21.90 -22.06 -8.80
CA ASP A 528 22.83 -22.74 -9.71
C ASP A 528 23.68 -21.76 -10.53
N LYS A 529 23.11 -20.61 -10.88
CA LYS A 529 23.72 -19.55 -11.72
C LYS A 529 24.33 -18.41 -10.92
N LEU A 530 24.81 -18.70 -9.70
CA LEU A 530 25.33 -17.69 -8.77
C LEU A 530 26.50 -16.92 -9.35
N LYS A 531 27.38 -17.63 -10.07
CA LYS A 531 28.53 -17.01 -10.74
C LYS A 531 28.09 -16.05 -11.83
N ASP A 532 27.18 -16.49 -12.71
CA ASP A 532 26.68 -15.69 -13.82
C ASP A 532 25.98 -14.41 -13.32
N TRP A 533 25.19 -14.52 -12.24
CA TRP A 533 24.55 -13.36 -11.61
C TRP A 533 25.56 -12.39 -10.97
N CYS A 534 26.58 -12.90 -10.27
CA CYS A 534 27.63 -12.06 -9.69
C CYS A 534 28.50 -11.36 -10.76
N GLU A 535 28.72 -12.00 -11.91
CA GLU A 535 29.53 -11.47 -13.01
C GLU A 535 28.72 -10.56 -13.95
N TYR A 536 27.40 -10.54 -13.83
CA TYR A 536 26.53 -9.70 -14.62
C TYR A 536 26.57 -8.23 -14.17
N GLY A 537 26.61 -7.32 -15.14
CA GLY A 537 26.83 -5.90 -14.91
C GLY A 537 28.29 -5.54 -14.64
N LEU A 538 28.54 -4.30 -14.23
CA LEU A 538 29.87 -3.86 -13.87
C LEU A 538 30.16 -4.17 -12.40
N LEU A 539 31.18 -5.00 -12.15
CA LEU A 539 31.68 -5.31 -10.80
C LEU A 539 30.60 -5.83 -9.82
N GLY A 540 29.57 -6.55 -10.27
CA GLY A 540 28.52 -7.11 -9.42
C GLY A 540 27.54 -6.06 -8.85
N GLU A 541 27.30 -4.97 -9.59
CA GLU A 541 26.43 -3.85 -9.19
C GLU A 541 25.00 -4.26 -8.76
N TYR A 542 24.51 -5.40 -9.23
CA TYR A 542 23.18 -5.93 -8.89
C TYR A 542 23.11 -6.65 -7.53
N VAL A 543 24.26 -6.90 -6.90
CA VAL A 543 24.37 -7.65 -5.62
C VAL A 543 25.02 -6.80 -4.52
N LYS A 544 25.81 -5.78 -4.89
CA LYS A 544 26.53 -4.92 -3.94
C LYS A 544 25.62 -3.90 -3.28
N ASP A 545 25.85 -3.72 -1.98
CA ASP A 545 25.29 -2.64 -1.17
C ASP A 545 25.85 -1.28 -1.61
N ARG A 546 25.04 -0.21 -1.53
CA ARG A 546 25.45 1.20 -1.68
C ARG A 546 26.12 1.82 -0.45
N ASN A 547 26.40 1.04 0.58
CA ASN A 547 27.11 1.54 1.76
C ASN A 547 28.48 2.09 1.38
N GLN A 548 28.58 3.41 1.61
CA GLN A 548 29.76 4.26 1.62
C GLN A 548 30.99 3.65 0.95
N GLU A 549 31.27 4.15 -0.25
CA GLU A 549 32.44 4.99 -0.36
C GLU A 549 33.66 4.48 0.44
N GLN A 550 34.15 3.28 0.14
CA GLN A 550 35.60 3.03 0.27
C GLN A 550 36.26 3.81 -0.88
N TYR A 551 36.20 5.15 -0.80
CA TYR A 551 37.05 5.98 -1.63
C TYR A 551 38.43 5.71 -1.08
N GLY A 552 39.28 5.16 -1.93
CA GLY A 552 40.70 5.29 -1.66
C GLY A 552 41.01 6.78 -1.51
N PHE A 553 41.92 7.13 -0.62
CA PHE A 553 42.47 8.47 -0.55
C PHE A 553 43.94 8.35 -0.92
N ASP A 554 44.40 9.14 -1.88
CA ASP A 554 45.82 9.27 -2.20
C ASP A 554 46.55 10.04 -1.09
N THR A 555 46.70 9.39 0.06
CA THR A 555 47.49 9.84 1.21
C THR A 555 48.78 9.04 1.30
N PHE A 556 49.75 9.52 2.08
CA PHE A 556 51.09 8.92 2.17
C PHE A 556 51.11 7.43 2.58
N ASP A 557 50.03 6.94 3.20
CA ASP A 557 49.89 5.56 3.69
C ASP A 557 48.86 4.71 2.90
N CYS A 558 48.51 5.10 1.66
CA CYS A 558 47.61 4.29 0.84
C CYS A 558 48.32 3.03 0.28
N GLY A 559 47.58 1.93 0.06
CA GLY A 559 48.09 0.67 -0.50
C GLY A 559 47.97 -0.55 0.42
N GLU A 560 47.38 -0.40 1.62
CA GLU A 560 47.05 -1.50 2.52
C GLU A 560 45.59 -1.98 2.35
N THR A 561 45.28 -3.18 2.85
CA THR A 561 43.94 -3.82 2.76
C THR A 561 42.80 -3.01 3.37
N ILE A 562 43.12 -2.07 4.27
CA ILE A 562 42.15 -1.21 4.97
C ILE A 562 42.11 0.20 4.35
N TYR A 563 43.10 0.56 3.52
CA TYR A 563 43.29 1.89 2.91
C TYR A 563 43.75 1.78 1.43
N PRO A 564 42.86 1.45 0.48
CA PRO A 564 43.21 1.43 -0.94
C PRO A 564 43.55 2.84 -1.46
N CYS A 565 44.41 2.96 -2.50
CA CYS A 565 44.69 4.24 -3.18
C CYS A 565 43.58 4.60 -4.19
N GLU A 566 43.40 5.89 -4.47
CA GLU A 566 42.41 6.43 -5.42
C GLU A 566 42.93 6.43 -6.87
N THR A 567 44.22 6.75 -7.09
CA THR A 567 44.86 6.76 -8.41
C THR A 567 46.17 5.97 -8.46
N ILE A 568 46.54 5.49 -9.65
CA ILE A 568 47.84 4.83 -9.90
C ILE A 568 48.79 5.88 -10.50
N ASP A 569 49.33 6.78 -9.68
CA ASP A 569 50.44 7.67 -10.06
C ASP A 569 51.76 7.17 -9.45
N LYS A 570 52.82 7.08 -10.27
CA LYS A 570 54.17 6.62 -9.88
C LYS A 570 54.82 7.54 -8.83
N SER A 571 54.31 8.76 -8.64
CA SER A 571 54.91 9.74 -7.72
C SER A 571 54.74 9.37 -6.23
N GLY A 572 53.77 8.51 -5.88
CA GLY A 572 53.48 8.09 -4.49
C GLY A 572 53.62 6.58 -4.21
N SER A 573 53.94 5.74 -5.20
CA SER A 573 54.00 4.28 -5.02
C SER A 573 55.45 3.77 -4.94
N HIS A 574 55.79 3.05 -3.86
CA HIS A 574 57.13 2.50 -3.62
C HIS A 574 57.34 1.07 -4.15
N THR A 575 56.50 0.56 -5.06
CA THR A 575 56.68 -0.78 -5.64
C THR A 575 56.59 -0.80 -7.17
N ASP A 576 57.61 -1.37 -7.81
CA ASP A 576 57.63 -1.67 -9.26
C ASP A 576 56.82 -2.94 -9.62
N VAL A 577 56.23 -3.58 -8.61
CA VAL A 577 55.43 -4.80 -8.75
C VAL A 577 54.11 -4.60 -8.02
N LEU A 578 53.01 -4.50 -8.78
CA LEU A 578 51.67 -4.55 -8.22
C LEU A 578 51.29 -6.01 -7.99
N LYS A 579 51.23 -6.44 -6.73
CA LYS A 579 50.64 -7.73 -6.37
C LYS A 579 49.12 -7.57 -6.34
N ILE A 580 48.46 -7.95 -7.42
CA ILE A 580 46.99 -7.98 -7.45
C ILE A 580 46.56 -9.19 -6.62
N MET A 581 46.20 -8.96 -5.35
CA MET A 581 45.65 -10.00 -4.50
C MET A 581 44.14 -10.10 -4.71
N LYS A 582 43.67 -11.29 -5.12
CA LYS A 582 42.27 -11.67 -4.95
C LYS A 582 42.08 -12.05 -3.46
N GLN A 583 41.47 -11.18 -2.68
CA GLN A 583 41.04 -11.48 -1.31
C GLN A 583 39.57 -11.92 -1.33
N MET A 584 39.22 -12.93 -0.55
CA MET A 584 37.80 -13.22 -0.30
C MET A 584 37.22 -12.13 0.60
N TYR A 585 36.16 -11.47 0.14
CA TYR A 585 35.47 -10.41 0.87
C TYR A 585 35.06 -10.90 2.27
N GLY A 586 35.52 -10.21 3.32
CA GLY A 586 35.21 -10.54 4.71
C GLY A 586 36.11 -11.57 5.40
N THR A 587 37.28 -11.93 4.83
CA THR A 587 38.25 -12.82 5.50
C THR A 587 39.67 -12.24 5.54
N PRO A 588 40.49 -12.54 6.56
CA PRO A 588 41.90 -12.16 6.59
C PRO A 588 42.81 -13.09 5.77
N GLN A 589 42.26 -14.04 4.99
CA GLN A 589 43.05 -15.04 4.25
C GLN A 589 43.14 -14.73 2.74
N GLN A 590 44.34 -14.92 2.19
CA GLN A 590 44.69 -14.70 0.78
C GLN A 590 44.31 -15.92 -0.09
N ILE A 591 43.79 -15.71 -1.31
CA ILE A 591 43.72 -16.76 -2.34
C ILE A 591 45.13 -16.94 -2.93
N GLN A 592 45.73 -18.13 -2.77
CA GLN A 592 47.03 -18.42 -3.38
C GLN A 592 46.90 -18.61 -4.90
N GLY A 593 47.31 -17.57 -5.63
CA GLY A 593 47.53 -17.57 -7.08
C GLY A 593 48.17 -16.24 -7.48
N GLN A 594 49.38 -16.26 -8.03
CA GLN A 594 50.12 -15.05 -8.37
C GLN A 594 49.69 -14.57 -9.77
N ALA A 595 48.97 -13.46 -9.83
CA ALA A 595 48.87 -12.63 -11.02
C ALA A 595 49.78 -11.41 -10.80
N GLU A 596 50.93 -11.39 -11.47
CA GLU A 596 51.84 -10.25 -11.47
C GLU A 596 51.56 -9.39 -12.71
N MET A 597 51.35 -8.09 -12.52
CA MET A 597 51.34 -7.12 -13.61
C MET A 597 52.60 -6.27 -13.49
N LYS A 598 53.54 -6.44 -14.43
CA LYS A 598 54.68 -5.53 -14.59
C LYS A 598 54.22 -4.29 -15.35
N ILE A 599 54.32 -3.14 -14.71
CA ILE A 599 54.14 -1.86 -15.36
C ILE A 599 55.53 -1.41 -15.82
N MET A 600 55.77 -1.33 -17.13
CA MET A 600 56.98 -0.68 -17.67
C MET A 600 56.85 0.84 -17.51
#